data_AF-A0A969Y0C5-F1
#
_entry.id   AF-A0A969Y0C5-F1
#
_cell.length_a   1.000
_cell.length_b   1.000
_cell.length_c   1.000
_cell.angle_alpha   90.00
_cell.angle_beta   90.00
_cell.angle_gamma   90.00
#
_symmetry.space_group_name_H-M   'P 1'
#
loop_
_entity.id
_entity.type
_entity.pdbx_description
1 polymer ?
#
loop_
_entity_poly.entity_id
_entity_poly.type
_entity_poly.pdbx_seq_one_letter_code
_entity_poly.pdbx_strand_id
1 'polypeptide(L)'
;MFLRRWAGRALAIPVRIAALVQGLLRMPNHRLLRMVWTLSGDEAPAVQSLGPLLKEKRAAEALALVRQWVASRPGPGLVGFMGLLLADAGDLAGARQALQDGRLLAAPDPMAILDTLEFAIAQRDDDFLAARQCALRFEQRRDLPPLPRRLVLHERMVNALMDRDFDDAGRRAAFLLEIQPDPTAEMVLWALAARRGDAQAAAAHLARGTLEGANGQYYQVLGAWAAQLPDAARYEQELQAADESLYQRARKAIAAREAAR
;
A
#
# COMPACT_ATOMS: atom_id res chain seq x y z
N MET A 1 -11.22 -17.69 31.16
CA MET A 1 -11.10 -16.60 30.14
C MET A 1 -12.11 -16.69 28.99
N PHE A 2 -12.51 -17.89 28.55
CA PHE A 2 -13.38 -18.07 27.38
C PHE A 2 -14.77 -17.42 27.53
N LEU A 3 -15.46 -17.60 28.66
CA LEU A 3 -16.76 -16.99 28.95
C LEU A 3 -16.75 -15.46 28.94
N ARG A 4 -15.71 -14.84 29.50
CA ARG A 4 -15.56 -13.37 29.53
C ARG A 4 -15.35 -12.79 28.12
N ARG A 5 -14.60 -13.48 27.25
CA ARG A 5 -14.42 -13.08 25.85
C ARG A 5 -15.72 -13.22 25.04
N TRP A 6 -16.48 -14.28 25.28
CA TRP A 6 -17.78 -14.48 24.64
C TRP A 6 -18.82 -13.44 25.06
N ALA A 7 -18.94 -13.15 26.37
CA ALA A 7 -19.81 -12.12 26.88
C ALA A 7 -19.46 -10.74 26.29
N GLY A 8 -18.17 -10.39 26.23
CA GLY A 8 -17.71 -9.14 25.61
C GLY A 8 -18.06 -9.03 24.13
N ARG A 9 -17.93 -10.13 23.37
CA ARG A 9 -18.35 -10.18 21.95
C ARG A 9 -19.86 -10.03 21.79
N ALA A 10 -20.66 -10.71 22.61
CA ALA A 10 -22.11 -10.61 22.56
C ALA A 10 -22.59 -9.17 22.88
N LEU A 11 -22.00 -8.55 23.91
CA LEU A 11 -22.28 -7.16 24.29
C LEU A 11 -21.83 -6.14 23.24
N ALA A 12 -20.85 -6.48 22.41
CA ALA A 12 -20.40 -5.61 21.33
C ALA A 12 -21.35 -5.62 20.12
N ILE A 13 -22.24 -6.62 19.98
CA ILE A 13 -23.13 -6.75 18.80
C ILE A 13 -24.04 -5.52 18.63
N PRO A 14 -24.80 -5.08 19.66
CA PRO A 14 -25.66 -3.90 19.51
C PRO A 14 -24.87 -2.63 19.15
N VAL A 15 -23.69 -2.47 19.74
CA VAL A 15 -22.80 -1.32 19.47
C VAL A 15 -22.27 -1.39 18.03
N ARG A 16 -21.95 -2.58 17.53
CA ARG A 16 -21.50 -2.79 16.15
C ARG A 16 -22.60 -2.47 15.16
N ILE A 17 -23.84 -2.89 15.43
CA ILE A 17 -25.01 -2.54 14.61
C ILE A 17 -25.20 -1.02 14.58
N ALA A 18 -25.16 -0.36 15.74
CA ALA A 18 -25.26 1.10 15.82
C ALA A 18 -24.14 1.81 15.03
N ALA A 19 -22.89 1.33 15.12
CA ALA A 19 -21.76 1.88 14.37
C ALA A 19 -21.92 1.71 12.85
N LEU A 20 -22.48 0.58 12.40
CA LEU A 20 -22.79 0.32 11.00
C LEU A 20 -23.90 1.25 10.50
N VAL A 21 -24.99 1.40 11.26
CA VAL A 21 -26.09 2.31 10.93
C VAL A 21 -25.59 3.75 10.83
N GLN A 22 -24.79 4.22 11.79
CA GLN A 22 -24.18 5.56 11.70
C GLN A 22 -23.25 5.69 10.48
N GLY A 23 -22.48 4.66 10.15
CA GLY A 23 -21.64 4.65 8.94
C GLY A 23 -22.46 4.79 7.66
N LEU A 24 -23.60 4.08 7.55
CA LEU A 24 -24.54 4.20 6.44
C LEU A 24 -25.13 5.61 6.33
N LEU A 25 -25.41 6.24 7.47
CA LEU A 25 -25.90 7.63 7.55
C LEU A 25 -24.79 8.68 7.41
N ARG A 26 -23.54 8.27 7.14
CA ARG A 26 -22.35 9.14 7.08
C ARG A 26 -22.12 9.97 8.35
N MET A 27 -22.58 9.47 9.50
CA MET A 27 -22.38 10.09 10.81
C MET A 27 -21.06 9.64 11.45
N PRO A 28 -20.43 10.47 12.30
CA PRO A 28 -19.21 10.08 13.01
C PRO A 28 -19.45 8.91 13.97
N ASN A 29 -18.84 7.75 13.70
CA ASN A 29 -19.04 6.52 14.49
C ASN A 29 -17.80 6.07 15.29
N HIS A 30 -16.73 6.88 15.33
CA HIS A 30 -15.45 6.54 15.96
C HIS A 30 -15.57 6.14 17.43
N ARG A 31 -16.45 6.80 18.21
CA ARG A 31 -16.69 6.45 19.62
C ARG A 31 -17.31 5.07 19.78
N LEU A 32 -18.26 4.72 18.91
CA LEU A 32 -18.90 3.41 18.91
C LEU A 32 -17.91 2.32 18.52
N LEU A 33 -17.08 2.55 17.49
CA LEU A 33 -16.04 1.61 17.07
C LEU A 33 -15.01 1.37 18.18
N ARG A 34 -14.61 2.42 18.91
CA ARG A 34 -13.76 2.28 20.10
C ARG A 34 -14.44 1.44 21.18
N MET A 35 -15.73 1.66 21.46
CA MET A 35 -16.49 0.83 22.40
C MET A 35 -16.57 -0.64 21.95
N VAL A 36 -16.77 -0.90 20.66
CA VAL A 36 -16.75 -2.27 20.10
C VAL A 36 -15.40 -2.92 20.39
N TRP A 37 -14.27 -2.25 20.18
CA TRP A 37 -12.95 -2.79 20.51
C TRP A 37 -12.79 -3.05 22.01
N THR A 38 -13.14 -2.10 22.87
CA THR A 38 -13.03 -2.26 24.33
C THR A 38 -13.82 -3.49 24.82
N LEU A 39 -15.00 -3.73 24.26
CA LEU A 39 -15.87 -4.85 24.64
C LEU A 39 -15.44 -6.18 24.02
N SER A 40 -15.15 -6.21 22.72
CA SER A 40 -14.89 -7.45 21.97
C SER A 40 -13.41 -7.86 21.92
N GLY A 41 -12.50 -6.89 21.99
CA GLY A 41 -11.09 -7.08 21.67
C GLY A 41 -10.77 -7.28 20.19
N ASP A 42 -11.73 -7.03 19.30
CA ASP A 42 -11.52 -7.06 17.84
C ASP A 42 -10.76 -5.79 17.41
N GLU A 43 -9.61 -5.96 16.79
CA GLU A 43 -8.72 -4.88 16.39
C GLU A 43 -9.22 -4.12 15.15
N ALA A 44 -10.02 -4.75 14.30
CA ALA A 44 -10.52 -4.11 13.08
C ALA A 44 -11.36 -2.84 13.38
N PRO A 45 -12.32 -2.86 14.33
CA PRO A 45 -12.99 -1.65 14.80
C PRO A 45 -12.04 -0.59 15.36
N ALA A 46 -10.99 -0.99 16.09
CA ALA A 46 -10.02 -0.05 16.64
C ALA A 46 -9.27 0.69 15.52
N VAL A 47 -8.70 -0.06 14.58
CA VAL A 47 -8.01 0.50 13.40
C VAL A 47 -8.95 1.40 12.60
N GLN A 48 -10.18 0.94 12.33
CA GLN A 48 -11.18 1.74 11.60
C GLN A 48 -11.52 3.05 12.31
N SER A 49 -11.55 3.06 13.65
CA SER A 49 -11.87 4.26 14.43
C SER A 49 -10.81 5.37 14.32
N LEU A 50 -9.62 5.07 13.82
CA LEU A 50 -8.54 6.03 13.57
C LEU A 50 -8.70 6.78 12.25
N GLY A 51 -9.58 6.30 11.36
CA GLY A 51 -9.81 6.88 10.04
C GLY A 51 -10.05 8.40 10.04
N PRO A 52 -10.88 8.98 10.95
CA PRO A 52 -11.07 10.42 11.03
C PRO A 52 -9.78 11.20 11.34
N LEU A 53 -8.96 10.73 12.29
CA LEU A 53 -7.69 11.38 12.64
C LEU A 53 -6.73 11.41 11.45
N LEU A 54 -6.67 10.30 10.70
CA LEU A 54 -5.81 10.24 9.51
C LEU A 54 -6.32 11.15 8.37
N LYS A 55 -7.65 11.22 8.18
CA LYS A 55 -8.25 12.15 7.22
C LYS A 55 -7.97 13.62 7.56
N GLU A 56 -7.95 13.95 8.85
CA GLU A 56 -7.63 15.28 9.37
C GLU A 56 -6.11 15.56 9.44
N LYS A 57 -5.26 14.67 8.92
CA LYS A 57 -3.78 14.78 8.97
C LYS A 57 -3.21 14.82 10.41
N ARG A 58 -3.93 14.26 11.38
CA ARG A 58 -3.54 14.19 12.80
C ARG A 58 -2.81 12.88 13.11
N ALA A 59 -1.78 12.58 12.33
CA ALA A 59 -1.05 11.30 12.42
C ALA A 59 -0.36 11.10 13.77
N ALA A 60 0.20 12.15 14.37
CA ALA A 60 0.84 12.10 15.69
C ALA A 60 -0.15 11.72 16.80
N GLU A 61 -1.38 12.25 16.75
CA GLU A 61 -2.44 11.91 17.70
C GLU A 61 -2.93 10.48 17.51
N ALA A 62 -3.08 10.03 16.26
CA ALA A 62 -3.38 8.64 15.95
C ALA A 62 -2.31 7.69 16.51
N LEU A 63 -1.02 8.03 16.33
CA LEU A 63 0.10 7.24 16.86
C LEU A 63 0.09 7.18 18.39
N ALA A 64 -0.12 8.32 19.07
CA ALA A 64 -0.21 8.36 20.52
C ALA A 64 -1.35 7.48 21.06
N LEU A 65 -2.51 7.51 20.39
CA LEU A 65 -3.67 6.70 20.75
C LEU A 65 -3.41 5.20 20.52
N VAL A 66 -2.81 4.83 19.40
CA VAL A 66 -2.43 3.44 19.10
C VAL A 66 -1.42 2.92 20.11
N ARG A 67 -0.41 3.71 20.50
CA ARG A 67 0.55 3.33 21.54
C ARG A 67 -0.14 2.99 22.86
N GLN A 68 -1.12 3.79 23.27
CA GLN A 68 -1.91 3.50 24.47
C GLN A 68 -2.70 2.18 24.34
N TRP A 69 -3.27 1.93 23.16
CA TRP A 69 -4.01 0.69 22.91
C TRP A 69 -3.11 -0.54 22.91
N VAL A 70 -1.96 -0.48 22.24
CA VAL A 70 -0.94 -1.54 22.23
C VAL A 70 -0.46 -1.84 23.65
N ALA A 71 -0.19 -0.81 24.47
CA ALA A 71 0.21 -1.00 25.87
C ALA A 71 -0.88 -1.70 26.71
N SER A 72 -2.16 -1.41 26.43
CA SER A 72 -3.28 -2.02 27.17
C SER A 72 -3.61 -3.44 26.72
N ARG A 73 -3.52 -3.71 25.40
CA ARG A 73 -3.93 -4.96 24.77
C ARG A 73 -3.22 -5.09 23.42
N PRO A 74 -1.99 -5.63 23.42
CA PRO A 74 -1.24 -5.77 22.18
C PRO A 74 -1.91 -6.81 21.28
N GLY A 75 -1.81 -6.56 19.99
CA GLY A 75 -2.34 -7.42 18.95
C GLY A 75 -1.69 -7.10 17.60
N PRO A 76 -1.55 -8.08 16.70
CA PRO A 76 -0.72 -7.95 15.50
C PRO A 76 -1.19 -6.83 14.57
N GLY A 77 -2.50 -6.62 14.44
CA GLY A 77 -3.05 -5.55 13.62
C GLY A 77 -2.80 -4.17 14.22
N LEU A 78 -2.97 -4.00 15.53
CA LEU A 78 -2.66 -2.73 16.22
C LEU A 78 -1.17 -2.40 16.23
N VAL A 79 -0.32 -3.39 16.50
CA VAL A 79 1.14 -3.22 16.47
C VAL A 79 1.61 -2.94 15.05
N GLY A 80 1.10 -3.66 14.06
CA GLY A 80 1.41 -3.40 12.65
C GLY A 80 0.96 -2.00 12.22
N PHE A 81 -0.22 -1.56 12.65
CA PHE A 81 -0.72 -0.22 12.32
C PHE A 81 0.11 0.88 12.99
N MET A 82 0.55 0.65 14.23
CA MET A 82 1.54 1.51 14.89
C MET A 82 2.81 1.64 14.03
N GLY A 83 3.32 0.51 13.53
CA GLY A 83 4.48 0.49 12.65
C GLY A 83 4.26 1.27 11.36
N LEU A 84 3.07 1.19 10.74
CA LEU A 84 2.75 1.97 9.54
C LEU A 84 2.79 3.47 9.81
N LEU A 85 2.22 3.91 10.95
CA LEU A 85 2.28 5.31 11.35
C LEU A 85 3.71 5.79 11.65
N LEU A 86 4.56 4.92 12.21
CA LEU A 86 5.97 5.21 12.45
C LEU A 86 6.73 5.34 11.12
N ALA A 87 6.49 4.42 10.18
CA ALA A 87 7.09 4.47 8.85
C ALA A 87 6.69 5.74 8.09
N ASP A 88 5.42 6.15 8.16
CA ASP A 88 4.93 7.39 7.56
C ASP A 88 5.50 8.65 8.24
N ALA A 89 5.83 8.57 9.52
CA ALA A 89 6.53 9.64 10.24
C ALA A 89 8.06 9.64 10.00
N GLY A 90 8.59 8.70 9.21
CA GLY A 90 10.03 8.55 8.95
C GLY A 90 10.80 7.78 10.03
N ASP A 91 10.15 7.29 11.08
CA ASP A 91 10.77 6.45 12.11
C ASP A 91 10.82 4.98 11.65
N LEU A 92 11.70 4.69 10.70
CA LEU A 92 11.88 3.34 10.16
C LEU A 92 12.46 2.36 11.18
N ALA A 93 13.23 2.83 12.16
CA ALA A 93 13.73 1.98 13.23
C ALA A 93 12.57 1.51 14.12
N GLY A 94 11.71 2.42 14.55
CA GLY A 94 10.49 2.11 15.30
C GLY A 94 9.52 1.22 14.50
N ALA A 95 9.37 1.46 13.20
CA ALA A 95 8.55 0.62 12.33
C ALA A 95 9.05 -0.84 12.27
N ARG A 96 10.37 -1.05 12.15
CA ARG A 96 10.99 -2.39 12.18
C ARG A 96 10.81 -3.07 13.53
N GLN A 97 10.96 -2.33 14.63
CA GLN A 97 10.70 -2.88 15.97
C GLN A 97 9.24 -3.34 16.09
N ALA A 98 8.29 -2.51 15.64
CA ALA A 98 6.88 -2.88 15.64
C ALA A 98 6.60 -4.13 14.79
N LEU A 99 7.25 -4.27 13.62
CA LEU A 99 7.12 -5.48 12.81
C LEU A 99 7.62 -6.74 13.56
N GLN A 100 8.75 -6.63 14.26
CA GLN A 100 9.29 -7.73 15.06
C GLN A 100 8.35 -8.08 16.22
N ASP A 101 7.91 -7.07 16.99
CA ASP A 101 6.98 -7.24 18.11
C ASP A 101 5.67 -7.88 17.63
N GLY A 102 5.12 -7.40 16.51
CA GLY A 102 3.89 -7.90 15.92
C GLY A 102 3.98 -9.37 15.51
N ARG A 103 5.12 -9.80 14.96
CA ARG A 103 5.38 -11.21 14.58
C ARG A 103 5.53 -12.13 15.79
N LEU A 104 5.93 -11.61 16.94
CA LEU A 104 6.00 -12.37 18.19
C LEU A 104 4.61 -12.60 18.83
N LEU A 105 3.60 -11.81 18.44
CA LEU A 105 2.23 -12.02 18.87
C LEU A 105 1.66 -13.23 18.13
N ALA A 106 1.49 -14.35 18.83
CA ALA A 106 0.94 -15.60 18.31
C ALA A 106 -0.57 -15.52 17.99
N ALA A 107 -0.97 -14.54 17.17
CA ALA A 107 -2.33 -14.26 16.75
C ALA A 107 -2.38 -14.03 15.24
N PRO A 108 -3.49 -14.40 14.58
CA PRO A 108 -3.64 -14.17 13.14
C PRO A 108 -3.74 -12.67 12.83
N ASP A 109 -3.21 -12.29 11.66
CA ASP A 109 -3.36 -10.96 11.07
C ASP A 109 -4.27 -11.04 9.83
N PRO A 110 -5.61 -11.10 10.03
CA PRO A 110 -6.56 -11.23 8.93
C PRO A 110 -6.63 -9.97 8.05
N MET A 111 -6.11 -8.84 8.53
CA MET A 111 -6.04 -7.61 7.76
C MET A 111 -4.74 -7.46 6.97
N ALA A 112 -3.80 -8.41 7.12
CA ALA A 112 -2.47 -8.38 6.50
C ALA A 112 -1.72 -7.06 6.78
N ILE A 113 -1.90 -6.48 7.97
CA ILE A 113 -1.26 -5.21 8.36
C ILE A 113 0.25 -5.40 8.58
N LEU A 114 0.69 -6.49 9.19
CA LEU A 114 2.12 -6.76 9.40
C LEU A 114 2.85 -6.99 8.08
N ASP A 115 2.20 -7.72 7.18
CA ASP A 115 2.62 -7.85 5.80
C ASP A 115 2.73 -6.45 5.17
N THR A 116 1.64 -5.68 5.16
CA THR A 116 1.63 -4.31 4.60
C THR A 116 2.73 -3.42 5.19
N LEU A 117 3.03 -3.55 6.49
CA LEU A 117 4.12 -2.85 7.17
C LEU A 117 5.49 -3.26 6.64
N GLU A 118 5.76 -4.55 6.50
CA GLU A 118 7.03 -5.05 5.93
C GLU A 118 7.25 -4.49 4.52
N PHE A 119 6.20 -4.50 3.70
CA PHE A 119 6.25 -3.91 2.37
C PHE A 119 6.51 -2.39 2.40
N ALA A 120 5.83 -1.66 3.29
CA ALA A 120 6.02 -0.23 3.45
C ALA A 120 7.45 0.13 3.89
N ILE A 121 8.03 -0.64 4.81
CA ILE A 121 9.44 -0.45 5.25
C ILE A 121 10.38 -0.63 4.05
N ALA A 122 10.25 -1.74 3.30
CA ALA A 122 11.08 -1.99 2.13
C ALA A 122 10.98 -0.88 1.08
N GLN A 123 9.77 -0.36 0.84
CA GLN A 123 9.56 0.77 -0.08
C GLN A 123 10.23 2.07 0.39
N ARG A 124 10.23 2.34 1.70
CA ARG A 124 10.84 3.54 2.30
C ARG A 124 12.36 3.45 2.39
N ASP A 125 12.92 2.25 2.49
CA ASP A 125 14.36 1.99 2.42
C ASP A 125 14.91 1.99 0.98
N ASP A 126 14.02 2.12 -0.01
CA ASP A 126 14.31 1.86 -1.42
C ASP A 126 15.02 0.51 -1.62
N ASP A 127 14.60 -0.52 -0.86
CA ASP A 127 15.01 -1.90 -1.03
C ASP A 127 14.01 -2.60 -1.97
N PHE A 128 14.21 -2.38 -3.26
CA PHE A 128 13.34 -2.89 -4.32
C PHE A 128 13.29 -4.42 -4.37
N LEU A 129 14.37 -5.10 -3.97
CA LEU A 129 14.40 -6.56 -3.92
C LEU A 129 13.54 -7.09 -2.78
N ALA A 130 13.66 -6.52 -1.58
CA ALA A 130 12.80 -6.87 -0.45
C ALA A 130 11.33 -6.55 -0.73
N ALA A 131 11.03 -5.38 -1.32
CA ALA A 131 9.68 -4.99 -1.71
C ALA A 131 9.05 -5.99 -2.70
N ARG A 132 9.82 -6.43 -3.71
CA ARG A 132 9.40 -7.46 -4.66
C ARG A 132 9.14 -8.81 -3.99
N GLN A 133 10.01 -9.25 -3.09
CA GLN A 133 9.82 -10.49 -2.34
C GLN A 133 8.56 -10.46 -1.48
N CYS A 134 8.28 -9.32 -0.83
CA CYS A 134 7.04 -9.11 -0.09
C CYS A 134 5.80 -9.24 -1.00
N ALA A 135 5.80 -8.55 -2.14
CA ALA A 135 4.69 -8.61 -3.10
C ALA A 135 4.45 -10.04 -3.62
N LEU A 136 5.50 -10.80 -3.92
CA LEU A 136 5.41 -12.22 -4.32
C LEU A 136 4.78 -13.09 -3.22
N ARG A 137 5.21 -12.91 -1.97
CA ARG A 137 4.64 -13.61 -0.82
C ARG A 137 3.16 -13.28 -0.64
N PHE A 138 2.78 -12.01 -0.76
CA PHE A 138 1.39 -11.61 -0.59
C PHE A 138 0.53 -12.15 -1.72
N GLU A 139 1.00 -12.15 -2.96
CA GLU A 139 0.26 -12.69 -4.10
C GLU A 139 -0.17 -14.16 -3.89
N GLN A 140 0.59 -14.93 -3.10
CA GLN A 140 0.26 -16.32 -2.76
C GLN A 140 -0.86 -16.45 -1.71
N ARG A 141 -1.19 -15.38 -0.99
CA ARG A 141 -2.27 -15.38 0.02
C ARG A 141 -3.63 -15.31 -0.65
N ARG A 142 -4.48 -16.31 -0.37
CA ARG A 142 -5.87 -16.37 -0.87
C ARG A 142 -6.85 -15.47 -0.11
N ASP A 143 -6.44 -15.00 1.07
CA ASP A 143 -7.27 -14.29 2.04
C ASP A 143 -6.97 -12.78 2.11
N LEU A 144 -6.20 -12.24 1.16
CA LEU A 144 -5.84 -10.82 1.18
C LEU A 144 -7.08 -9.92 1.14
N PRO A 145 -7.16 -8.93 2.05
CA PRO A 145 -8.16 -7.89 1.94
C PRO A 145 -7.97 -7.07 0.65
N PRO A 146 -9.03 -6.38 0.17
CA PRO A 146 -8.97 -5.65 -1.10
C PRO A 146 -7.83 -4.63 -1.19
N LEU A 147 -7.55 -3.87 -0.13
CA LEU A 147 -6.54 -2.81 -0.16
C LEU A 147 -5.11 -3.36 -0.33
N PRO A 148 -4.63 -4.30 0.51
CA PRO A 148 -3.35 -4.98 0.28
C PRO A 148 -3.30 -5.70 -1.07
N ARG A 149 -4.40 -6.32 -1.51
CA ARG A 149 -4.46 -7.00 -2.82
C ARG A 149 -4.18 -6.04 -3.97
N ARG A 150 -4.75 -4.83 -3.96
CA ARG A 150 -4.46 -3.81 -4.99
C ARG A 150 -3.01 -3.38 -4.97
N LEU A 151 -2.44 -3.13 -3.78
CA LEU A 151 -1.03 -2.76 -3.62
C LEU A 151 -0.11 -3.83 -4.22
N VAL A 152 -0.43 -5.11 -4.00
CA VAL A 152 0.31 -6.23 -4.61
C VAL A 152 0.16 -6.24 -6.12
N LEU A 153 -1.06 -6.08 -6.64
CA LEU A 153 -1.29 -6.05 -8.09
C LEU A 153 -0.49 -4.92 -8.76
N HIS A 154 -0.51 -3.72 -8.17
CA HIS A 154 0.27 -2.56 -8.62
C HIS A 154 1.77 -2.90 -8.65
N GLU A 155 2.31 -3.37 -7.54
CA GLU A 155 3.74 -3.65 -7.43
C GLU A 155 4.18 -4.77 -8.39
N ARG A 156 3.38 -5.83 -8.53
CA ARG A 156 3.68 -6.95 -9.43
C ARG A 156 3.62 -6.51 -10.90
N MET A 157 2.68 -5.63 -11.25
CA MET A 157 2.58 -5.03 -12.59
C MET A 157 3.84 -4.23 -12.95
N VAL A 158 4.28 -3.33 -12.07
CA VAL A 158 5.50 -2.52 -12.29
C VAL A 158 6.73 -3.43 -12.35
N ASN A 159 6.82 -4.43 -11.47
CA ASN A 159 7.93 -5.40 -11.49
C ASN A 159 7.98 -6.22 -12.78
N ALA A 160 6.84 -6.65 -13.32
CA ALA A 160 6.76 -7.38 -14.58
C ALA A 160 7.22 -6.51 -15.75
N LEU A 161 6.80 -5.23 -15.79
CA LEU A 161 7.29 -4.26 -16.77
C LEU A 161 8.81 -4.13 -16.69
N MET A 162 9.36 -3.92 -15.49
CA MET A 162 10.81 -3.78 -15.26
C MET A 162 11.58 -5.07 -15.60
N ASP A 163 10.98 -6.23 -15.39
CA ASP A 163 11.50 -7.53 -15.82
C ASP A 163 11.48 -7.73 -17.34
N ARG A 164 10.76 -6.87 -18.07
CA ARG A 164 10.43 -7.02 -19.50
C ARG A 164 9.54 -8.24 -19.79
N ASP A 165 8.80 -8.70 -18.78
CA ASP A 165 7.67 -9.62 -18.97
C ASP A 165 6.43 -8.79 -19.36
N PHE A 166 6.44 -8.34 -20.62
CA PHE A 166 5.45 -7.40 -21.13
C PHE A 166 4.03 -7.98 -21.20
N ASP A 167 3.92 -9.29 -21.39
CA ASP A 167 2.62 -9.98 -21.41
C ASP A 167 1.99 -10.01 -20.02
N ASP A 168 2.77 -10.35 -18.98
CA ASP A 168 2.28 -10.32 -17.60
C ASP A 168 1.98 -8.89 -17.13
N ALA A 169 2.86 -7.94 -17.46
CA ALA A 169 2.63 -6.53 -17.17
C ALA A 169 1.32 -6.02 -17.79
N GLY A 170 1.08 -6.34 -19.06
CA GLY A 170 -0.13 -5.94 -19.79
C GLY A 170 -1.41 -6.55 -19.20
N ARG A 171 -1.40 -7.85 -18.90
CA ARG A 171 -2.56 -8.53 -18.26
C ARG A 171 -2.90 -7.90 -16.91
N ARG A 172 -1.89 -7.64 -16.08
CA ARG A 172 -2.10 -7.05 -14.75
C ARG A 172 -2.60 -5.62 -14.82
N ALA A 173 -2.06 -4.82 -15.73
CA ALA A 173 -2.50 -3.44 -15.95
C ALA A 173 -3.97 -3.40 -16.40
N ALA A 174 -4.35 -4.22 -17.38
CA ALA A 174 -5.74 -4.32 -17.85
C ALA A 174 -6.68 -4.74 -16.71
N PHE A 175 -6.32 -5.79 -15.95
CA PHE A 175 -7.12 -6.24 -14.81
C PHE A 175 -7.27 -5.17 -13.72
N LEU A 176 -6.21 -4.39 -13.45
CA LEU A 176 -6.29 -3.30 -12.47
C LEU A 176 -7.29 -2.22 -12.93
N LEU A 177 -7.28 -1.88 -14.22
CA LEU A 177 -8.22 -0.92 -14.82
C LEU A 177 -9.67 -1.41 -14.83
N GLU A 178 -9.91 -2.72 -14.95
CA GLU A 178 -11.25 -3.30 -14.79
C GLU A 178 -11.80 -3.12 -13.37
N ILE A 179 -10.93 -3.15 -12.36
CA ILE A 179 -11.33 -2.96 -10.96
C ILE A 179 -11.55 -1.48 -10.64
N GLN A 180 -10.63 -0.62 -11.08
CA GLN A 180 -10.67 0.81 -10.81
C GLN A 180 -9.78 1.60 -11.79
N PRO A 181 -10.08 2.87 -12.05
CA PRO A 181 -9.13 3.76 -12.71
C PRO A 181 -7.80 3.82 -11.95
N ASP A 182 -6.70 3.52 -12.64
CA ASP A 182 -5.36 3.55 -12.07
C ASP A 182 -4.39 4.17 -13.09
N PRO A 183 -3.91 5.41 -12.85
CA PRO A 183 -3.00 6.07 -13.77
C PRO A 183 -1.67 5.33 -13.98
N THR A 184 -1.22 4.55 -13.00
CA THR A 184 0.02 3.77 -13.13
C THR A 184 -0.17 2.61 -14.10
N ALA A 185 -1.33 1.94 -14.06
CA ALA A 185 -1.68 0.93 -15.06
C ALA A 185 -1.74 1.52 -16.47
N GLU A 186 -2.31 2.72 -16.63
CA GLU A 186 -2.30 3.43 -17.90
C GLU A 186 -0.85 3.73 -18.36
N MET A 187 0.07 4.10 -17.46
CA MET A 187 1.49 4.31 -17.81
C MET A 187 2.19 3.02 -18.25
N VAL A 188 1.87 1.88 -17.64
CA VAL A 188 2.37 0.58 -18.11
C VAL A 188 1.86 0.31 -19.53
N LEU A 189 0.57 0.49 -19.78
CA LEU A 189 -0.02 0.27 -21.11
C LEU A 189 0.51 1.27 -22.16
N TRP A 190 0.81 2.51 -21.77
CA TRP A 190 1.52 3.48 -22.61
C TRP A 190 2.88 2.94 -23.06
N ALA A 191 3.71 2.48 -22.13
CA ALA A 191 5.04 1.96 -22.44
C ALA A 191 4.97 0.75 -23.39
N LEU A 192 3.98 -0.15 -23.17
CA LEU A 192 3.74 -1.30 -24.03
C LEU A 192 3.28 -0.89 -25.45
N ALA A 193 2.38 0.10 -25.56
CA ALA A 193 1.93 0.62 -26.84
C ALA A 193 3.05 1.31 -27.62
N ALA A 194 3.83 2.16 -26.94
CA ALA A 194 4.99 2.84 -27.50
C ALA A 194 6.03 1.85 -28.03
N ARG A 195 6.32 0.78 -27.28
CA ARG A 195 7.22 -0.31 -27.70
C ARG A 195 6.77 -0.98 -29.00
N ARG A 196 5.46 -1.14 -29.20
CA ARG A 196 4.89 -1.73 -30.43
C ARG A 196 4.82 -0.75 -31.60
N GLY A 197 5.18 0.51 -31.41
CA GLY A 197 5.04 1.56 -32.41
C GLY A 197 3.60 2.05 -32.59
N ASP A 198 2.68 1.71 -31.68
CA ASP A 198 1.29 2.17 -31.73
C ASP A 198 1.17 3.55 -31.07
N ALA A 199 1.48 4.59 -31.85
CA ALA A 199 1.50 5.97 -31.39
C ALA A 199 0.11 6.46 -30.92
N GLN A 200 -0.96 5.97 -31.54
CA GLN A 200 -2.33 6.38 -31.17
C GLN A 200 -2.72 5.81 -29.82
N ALA A 201 -2.51 4.50 -29.59
CA ALA A 201 -2.79 3.89 -28.31
C ALA A 201 -1.87 4.47 -27.22
N ALA A 202 -0.59 4.68 -27.51
CA ALA A 202 0.34 5.30 -26.57
C ALA A 202 -0.15 6.69 -26.14
N ALA A 203 -0.52 7.57 -27.08
CA ALA A 203 -1.04 8.90 -26.75
C ALA A 203 -2.33 8.84 -25.90
N ALA A 204 -3.23 7.90 -26.20
CA ALA A 204 -4.46 7.72 -25.44
C ALA A 204 -4.22 7.25 -24.00
N HIS A 205 -3.32 6.28 -23.80
CA HIS A 205 -2.91 5.81 -22.47
C HIS A 205 -2.17 6.91 -21.71
N LEU A 206 -1.30 7.67 -22.37
CA LEU A 206 -0.59 8.79 -21.77
C LEU A 206 -1.55 9.84 -21.21
N ALA A 207 -2.57 10.21 -21.98
CA ALA A 207 -3.57 11.19 -21.56
C ALA A 207 -4.37 10.72 -20.33
N ARG A 208 -4.76 9.44 -20.28
CA ARG A 208 -5.52 8.88 -19.14
C ARG A 208 -4.65 8.60 -17.91
N GLY A 209 -3.36 8.30 -18.11
CA GLY A 209 -2.41 8.02 -17.03
C GLY A 209 -1.71 9.25 -16.46
N THR A 210 -2.22 10.45 -16.73
CA THR A 210 -1.65 11.70 -16.21
C THR A 210 -1.79 11.73 -14.68
N LEU A 211 -0.70 11.40 -13.98
CA LEU A 211 -0.53 11.68 -12.56
C LEU A 211 -0.05 13.12 -12.39
N GLU A 212 -0.60 13.84 -11.41
CA GLU A 212 -0.11 15.18 -11.08
C GLU A 212 1.32 15.12 -10.54
N GLY A 213 2.17 16.02 -11.04
CA GLY A 213 3.55 16.21 -10.58
C GLY A 213 4.52 15.10 -10.99
N ALA A 214 5.64 15.02 -10.26
CA ALA A 214 6.79 14.17 -10.61
C ALA A 214 6.53 12.66 -10.55
N ASN A 215 5.44 12.21 -9.92
CA ASN A 215 5.08 10.79 -9.88
C ASN A 215 4.71 10.23 -11.27
N GLY A 216 4.11 11.03 -12.15
CA GLY A 216 3.83 10.61 -13.53
C GLY A 216 5.12 10.39 -14.31
N GLN A 217 6.04 11.35 -14.20
CA GLN A 217 7.36 11.30 -14.84
C GLN A 217 8.20 10.12 -14.32
N TYR A 218 8.08 9.77 -13.03
CA TYR A 218 8.72 8.58 -12.46
C TYR A 218 8.33 7.30 -13.23
N TYR A 219 7.05 7.06 -13.46
CA TYR A 219 6.60 5.87 -14.21
C TYR A 219 6.90 5.96 -15.72
N GLN A 220 6.95 7.16 -16.30
CA GLN A 220 7.39 7.35 -17.68
C GLN A 220 8.85 6.93 -17.85
N VAL A 221 9.74 7.30 -16.92
CA VAL A 221 11.15 6.88 -16.92
C VAL A 221 11.27 5.36 -16.83
N LEU A 222 10.59 4.73 -15.87
CA LEU A 222 10.62 3.27 -15.74
C LEU A 222 10.09 2.57 -16.99
N GLY A 223 8.98 3.05 -17.55
CA GLY A 223 8.38 2.53 -18.76
C GLY A 223 9.28 2.69 -19.99
N ALA A 224 9.84 3.88 -20.20
CA ALA A 224 10.73 4.16 -21.32
C ALA A 224 12.01 3.32 -21.28
N TRP A 225 12.62 3.18 -20.09
CA TRP A 225 13.78 2.31 -19.89
C TRP A 225 13.43 0.83 -20.16
N ALA A 226 12.34 0.34 -19.59
CA ALA A 226 11.93 -1.06 -19.73
C ALA A 226 11.61 -1.40 -21.20
N ALA A 227 10.87 -0.54 -21.87
CA ALA A 227 10.48 -0.67 -23.27
C ALA A 227 11.62 -0.38 -24.27
N GLN A 228 12.72 0.22 -23.81
CA GLN A 228 13.86 0.68 -24.62
C GLN A 228 13.46 1.73 -25.66
N LEU A 229 12.68 2.73 -25.23
CA LEU A 229 12.24 3.82 -26.10
C LEU A 229 13.42 4.74 -26.45
N PRO A 230 13.46 5.29 -27.69
CA PRO A 230 14.57 6.13 -28.13
C PRO A 230 14.68 7.47 -27.37
N ASP A 231 13.59 7.91 -26.74
CA ASP A 231 13.50 9.16 -25.99
C ASP A 231 13.60 8.97 -24.46
N ALA A 232 14.05 7.80 -23.99
CA ALA A 232 14.23 7.53 -22.56
C ALA A 232 15.07 8.60 -21.82
N ALA A 233 16.12 9.12 -22.47
CA ALA A 233 16.97 10.17 -21.90
C ALA A 233 16.22 11.49 -21.66
N ARG A 234 15.22 11.83 -22.50
CA ARG A 234 14.39 13.01 -22.30
C ARG A 234 13.55 12.87 -21.04
N TYR A 235 12.91 11.72 -20.84
CA TYR A 235 12.11 11.46 -19.64
C TYR A 235 12.94 11.50 -18.36
N GLU A 236 14.18 10.99 -18.40
CA GLU A 236 15.11 11.09 -17.26
C GLU A 236 15.41 12.56 -16.91
N GLN A 237 15.69 13.41 -17.90
CA GLN A 237 15.94 14.84 -17.70
C GLN A 237 14.71 15.58 -17.15
N GLU A 238 13.52 15.28 -17.67
CA GLU A 238 12.27 15.87 -17.20
C GLU A 238 11.98 15.50 -15.74
N LEU A 239 12.19 14.24 -15.36
CA LEU A 239 12.04 13.79 -13.98
C LEU A 239 13.08 14.45 -13.07
N GLN A 240 14.34 14.50 -13.51
CA GLN A 240 15.42 15.13 -12.74
C GLN A 240 15.12 16.61 -12.46
N ALA A 241 14.65 17.34 -13.47
CA ALA A 241 14.30 18.75 -13.33
C ALA A 241 13.10 18.98 -12.40
N ALA A 242 12.15 18.02 -12.35
CA ALA A 242 10.96 18.12 -11.54
C ALA A 242 11.16 17.67 -10.08
N ASP A 243 11.89 16.57 -9.86
CA ASP A 243 12.14 15.97 -8.55
C ASP A 243 13.40 15.09 -8.56
N GLU A 244 14.51 15.66 -8.09
CA GLU A 244 15.79 14.95 -7.98
C GLU A 244 15.70 13.69 -7.10
N SER A 245 14.87 13.69 -6.05
CA SER A 245 14.75 12.52 -5.17
C SER A 245 14.08 11.36 -5.90
N LEU A 246 13.02 11.62 -6.66
CA LEU A 246 12.35 10.59 -7.47
C LEU A 246 13.23 10.13 -8.63
N TYR A 247 14.03 11.02 -9.23
CA TYR A 247 15.02 10.65 -10.23
C TYR A 247 16.04 9.66 -9.67
N GLN A 248 16.66 9.97 -8.53
CA GLN A 248 17.61 9.06 -7.88
C GLN A 248 16.97 7.72 -7.52
N ARG A 249 15.72 7.74 -7.07
CA ARG A 249 14.94 6.52 -6.80
C ARG A 249 14.74 5.67 -8.05
N ALA A 250 14.38 6.28 -9.18
CA ALA A 250 14.21 5.58 -10.46
C ALA A 250 15.54 4.96 -10.94
N ARG A 251 16.65 5.72 -10.84
CA ARG A 251 17.98 5.23 -11.19
C ARG A 251 18.41 4.05 -10.31
N LYS A 252 18.15 4.11 -9.00
CA LYS A 252 18.43 3.00 -8.08
C LYS A 252 17.59 1.76 -8.42
N ALA A 253 16.32 1.92 -8.76
CA ALA A 253 15.46 0.81 -9.18
C ALA A 253 15.94 0.15 -10.48
N ILE A 254 16.31 0.95 -11.48
CA ILE A 254 16.88 0.49 -12.75
C ILE A 254 18.20 -0.27 -12.51
N ALA A 255 19.14 0.34 -11.78
CA ALA A 255 20.44 -0.25 -11.49
C ALA A 255 20.32 -1.58 -10.72
N ALA A 256 19.42 -1.63 -9.72
CA ALA A 256 19.14 -2.87 -9.00
C ALA A 256 18.60 -3.98 -9.93
N ARG A 257 17.88 -3.61 -11.00
CA ARG A 257 17.37 -4.57 -11.98
C ARG A 257 18.41 -5.04 -12.97
N GLU A 258 19.29 -4.14 -13.40
CA GLU A 258 20.42 -4.48 -14.27
C GLU A 258 21.43 -5.39 -13.56
N ALA A 259 21.69 -5.15 -12.27
CA ALA A 259 22.58 -5.98 -11.46
C ALA A 259 22.04 -7.40 -11.18
N ALA A 260 20.73 -7.61 -11.30
CA ALA A 260 20.08 -8.90 -11.05
C ALA A 260 19.95 -9.78 -12.32
N ARG A 261 20.40 -9.30 -13.47
CA ARG A 261 20.40 -10.02 -14.76
C ARG A 261 21.77 -10.59 -15.06
#